data_AF-A0A0R2JID2-F1
#
_entry.id   AF-A0A0R2JID2-F1
#
_cell.length_a   1.000
_cell.length_b   1.000
_cell.length_c   1.000
_cell.angle_alpha   90.00
_cell.angle_beta   90.00
_cell.angle_gamma   90.00
#
_symmetry.space_group_name_H-M   'P 1'
#
loop_
_entity.id
_entity.type
_entity.pdbx_description
1 polymer ?
#
loop_
_entity_poly.entity_id
_entity_poly.type
_entity_poly.pdbx_seq_one_letter_code
_entity_poly.pdbx_strand_id
1 'polypeptide(L)'
;MAVQAPNRSLLITGTIGAVSYIPNIIAATLADDLYYGIVFGVASVTTLCFFAARMYHIPAFILLVPGLVPYFPGQKMYQMIMSLFQQDVDQFIENTSGFVETSLCIYGSMLIVNLALPFIVSFFKKIKQKQAKNIAD
;
A
#
# COMPACT_ATOMS: atom_id res chain seq x y z
N MET A 1 -23.48 14.06 9.86
CA MET A 1 -23.28 13.69 8.45
C MET A 1 -22.86 12.23 8.43
N ALA A 2 -23.74 11.31 8.03
CA ALA A 2 -23.33 9.91 7.89
C ALA A 2 -22.31 9.83 6.75
N VAL A 3 -21.10 9.38 7.05
CA VAL A 3 -20.11 9.02 6.03
C VAL A 3 -20.71 7.86 5.24
N GLN A 4 -21.41 8.15 4.15
CA GLN A 4 -21.88 7.14 3.21
C GLN A 4 -20.65 6.64 2.46
N ALA A 5 -19.90 5.70 3.04
CA ALA A 5 -18.94 4.93 2.30
C ALA A 5 -19.72 4.19 1.21
N PRO A 6 -19.52 4.49 -0.08
CA PRO A 6 -20.32 3.87 -1.13
C PRO A 6 -20.09 2.35 -1.08
N ASN A 7 -21.14 1.57 -0.81
CA ASN A 7 -21.05 0.10 -0.61
C ASN A 7 -20.29 -0.62 -1.73
N ARG A 8 -20.30 -0.07 -2.95
CA ARG A 8 -19.52 -0.56 -4.09
C ARG A 8 -18.01 -0.43 -3.88
N SER A 9 -17.55 0.65 -3.27
CA SER A 9 -16.13 0.87 -2.94
C SER A 9 -15.63 -0.11 -1.89
N LEU A 10 -16.50 -0.55 -0.96
CA LEU A 10 -16.14 -1.50 0.10
C LEU A 10 -15.75 -2.87 -0.47
N LEU A 11 -16.52 -3.37 -1.43
CA LEU A 11 -16.20 -4.64 -2.09
C LEU A 11 -14.91 -4.54 -2.91
N ILE A 12 -14.73 -3.43 -3.65
CA ILE A 12 -13.52 -3.22 -4.47
C ILE A 12 -12.27 -3.12 -3.59
N THR A 13 -12.33 -2.36 -2.50
CA THR A 13 -11.16 -2.26 -1.61
C THR A 13 -10.86 -3.57 -0.88
N GLY A 14 -11.88 -4.36 -0.53
CA GLY A 14 -11.69 -5.65 0.10
C GLY A 14 -10.97 -6.64 -0.82
N THR A 15 -11.37 -6.69 -2.10
CA THR A 15 -10.68 -7.55 -3.08
C THR A 15 -9.27 -7.07 -3.37
N ILE A 16 -9.03 -5.75 -3.43
CA ILE A 16 -7.68 -5.20 -3.58
C ILE A 16 -6.77 -5.63 -2.42
N GLY A 17 -7.23 -5.49 -1.18
CA GLY A 17 -6.45 -5.88 0.01
C GLY A 17 -6.17 -7.39 0.06
N ALA A 18 -7.13 -8.22 -0.35
CA ALA A 18 -6.92 -9.67 -0.44
C ALA A 18 -5.90 -10.03 -1.53
N VAL A 19 -5.98 -9.41 -2.70
CA VAL A 19 -5.06 -9.67 -3.83
C VAL A 19 -3.65 -9.18 -3.52
N SER A 20 -3.51 -8.03 -2.85
CA SER A 20 -2.20 -7.50 -2.48
C SER A 20 -1.49 -8.33 -1.42
N TYR A 21 -2.22 -9.13 -0.63
CA TYR A 21 -1.63 -10.00 0.37
C TYR A 21 -0.80 -11.13 -0.25
N ILE A 22 -1.09 -11.52 -1.50
CA ILE A 22 -0.34 -12.54 -2.23
C ILE A 22 1.14 -12.14 -2.42
N PRO A 23 1.47 -10.97 -3.02
CA PRO A 23 2.86 -10.54 -3.11
C PRO A 23 3.53 -10.31 -1.76
N ASN A 24 2.78 -10.00 -0.70
CA ASN A 24 3.32 -9.91 0.65
C ASN A 24 3.84 -11.26 1.15
N ILE A 25 3.03 -12.33 1.04
CA ILE A 25 3.46 -13.68 1.45
C ILE A 25 4.67 -14.11 0.65
N ILE A 26 4.63 -13.98 -0.68
CA ILE A 26 5.72 -14.44 -1.56
C ILE A 26 7.03 -13.73 -1.20
N ALA A 27 7.00 -12.40 -1.06
CA ALA A 27 8.19 -11.63 -0.72
C ALA A 27 8.69 -11.92 0.71
N ALA A 28 7.79 -12.10 1.68
CA ALA A 28 8.15 -12.46 3.04
C ALA A 28 8.83 -13.85 3.09
N THR A 29 8.32 -14.83 2.33
CA THR A 29 8.90 -16.18 2.29
C THR A 29 10.22 -16.28 1.53
N LEU A 30 10.45 -15.39 0.55
CA LEU A 30 11.67 -15.45 -0.26
C LEU A 30 12.85 -14.73 0.41
N ALA A 31 12.56 -13.66 1.16
CA ALA A 31 13.57 -12.86 1.84
C ALA A 31 13.79 -13.25 3.32
N ASP A 32 12.97 -14.17 3.86
CA ASP A 32 12.89 -14.49 5.30
C ASP A 32 12.73 -13.25 6.20
N ASP A 33 12.11 -12.20 5.66
CA ASP A 33 12.00 -10.90 6.32
C ASP A 33 10.64 -10.26 6.03
N LEU A 34 9.94 -9.95 7.12
CA LEU A 34 8.61 -9.34 7.13
C LEU A 34 8.58 -7.99 6.41
N TYR A 35 9.65 -7.19 6.52
CA TYR A 35 9.70 -5.83 5.97
C TYR A 35 9.64 -5.85 4.44
N TYR A 36 10.31 -6.80 3.80
CA TYR A 36 10.21 -6.98 2.35
C TYR A 36 8.78 -7.36 1.95
N GLY A 37 8.14 -8.27 2.69
CA GLY A 37 6.73 -8.59 2.51
C GLY A 37 5.85 -7.34 2.53
N ILE A 38 6.03 -6.46 3.52
CA ILE A 38 5.23 -5.24 3.68
C ILE A 38 5.47 -4.29 2.50
N VAL A 39 6.73 -4.08 2.10
CA VAL A 39 7.06 -3.20 0.97
C VAL A 39 6.36 -3.64 -0.31
N PHE A 40 6.45 -4.94 -0.66
CA PHE A 40 5.81 -5.47 -1.87
C PHE A 40 4.28 -5.53 -1.78
N GLY A 41 3.74 -5.85 -0.60
CA GLY A 41 2.30 -5.81 -0.36
C GLY A 41 1.71 -4.42 -0.55
N VAL A 42 2.30 -3.41 0.09
CA VAL A 42 1.88 -2.00 -0.02
C VAL A 42 2.08 -1.46 -1.43
N ALA A 43 3.16 -1.86 -2.11
CA ALA A 43 3.39 -1.48 -3.50
C ALA A 43 2.28 -2.02 -4.41
N SER A 44 1.86 -3.27 -4.18
CA SER A 44 0.75 -3.92 -4.89
C SER A 44 -0.58 -3.22 -4.61
N VAL A 45 -0.95 -2.97 -3.34
CA VAL A 45 -2.16 -2.21 -2.97
C VAL A 45 -2.18 -0.87 -3.70
N THR A 46 -1.12 -0.08 -3.56
CA THR A 46 -1.05 1.28 -4.10
C THR A 46 -1.20 1.28 -5.62
N THR A 47 -0.59 0.30 -6.29
CA THR A 47 -0.70 0.12 -7.74
C THR A 47 -2.11 -0.27 -8.16
N LEU A 48 -2.72 -1.24 -7.48
CA LEU A 48 -4.10 -1.67 -7.77
C LEU A 48 -5.10 -0.54 -7.54
N CYS A 49 -4.96 0.22 -6.43
CA CYS A 49 -5.78 1.40 -6.15
C CYS A 49 -5.61 2.48 -7.23
N PHE A 50 -4.40 2.69 -7.74
CA PHE A 50 -4.13 3.66 -8.80
C PHE A 50 -4.85 3.32 -10.11
N PHE A 51 -4.90 2.04 -10.49
CA PHE A 51 -5.64 1.59 -11.67
C PHE A 51 -7.15 1.57 -11.43
N ALA A 52 -7.60 1.03 -10.29
CA ALA A 52 -9.00 0.96 -9.90
C ALA A 52 -9.64 2.36 -9.81
N ALA A 53 -8.92 3.36 -9.31
CA ALA A 53 -9.39 4.74 -9.25
C ALA A 53 -9.76 5.30 -10.63
N ARG A 54 -8.98 4.96 -11.67
CA ARG A 54 -9.25 5.37 -13.06
C ARG A 54 -10.37 4.57 -13.70
N MET A 55 -10.44 3.27 -13.40
CA MET A 55 -11.46 2.39 -13.95
C MET A 55 -12.85 2.72 -13.38
N TYR A 56 -12.94 2.87 -12.06
CA TYR A 56 -14.22 3.05 -11.35
C TYR A 56 -14.57 4.51 -11.06
N HIS A 57 -13.71 5.46 -11.43
CA HIS A 57 -13.91 6.91 -11.19
C HIS A 57 -14.11 7.23 -9.69
N ILE A 58 -13.43 6.48 -8.82
CA ILE A 58 -13.44 6.66 -7.37
C ILE A 58 -12.10 7.28 -6.97
N PRO A 59 -12.06 8.31 -6.10
CA PRO A 59 -10.81 8.86 -5.57
C PRO A 59 -9.92 7.76 -4.97
N ALA A 60 -8.66 7.69 -5.40
CA ALA A 60 -7.73 6.62 -5.01
C ALA A 60 -7.59 6.48 -3.49
N PHE A 61 -7.64 7.60 -2.75
CA PHE A 61 -7.55 7.62 -1.29
C PHE A 61 -8.68 6.83 -0.60
N ILE A 62 -9.90 6.84 -1.16
CA ILE A 62 -11.06 6.10 -0.61
C ILE A 62 -10.84 4.59 -0.72
N LEU A 63 -10.10 4.14 -1.74
CA LEU A 63 -9.73 2.74 -1.93
C LEU A 63 -8.47 2.38 -1.13
N LEU A 64 -7.53 3.30 -1.02
CA LEU A 64 -6.21 3.04 -0.46
C LEU A 64 -6.23 2.90 1.07
N VAL A 65 -6.96 3.76 1.78
CA VAL A 65 -7.06 3.70 3.25
C VAL A 65 -7.58 2.33 3.75
N PRO A 66 -8.74 1.84 3.29
CA PRO A 66 -9.22 0.51 3.68
C PRO A 66 -8.37 -0.64 3.11
N GLY A 67 -7.81 -0.49 1.91
CA GLY A 67 -6.92 -1.49 1.31
C GLY A 67 -5.60 -1.67 2.06
N LEU A 68 -5.14 -0.65 2.78
CA LEU A 68 -3.93 -0.70 3.60
C LEU A 68 -4.14 -1.32 4.99
N VAL A 69 -5.38 -1.50 5.45
CA VAL A 69 -5.71 -2.03 6.79
C VAL A 69 -4.90 -3.27 7.18
N PRO A 70 -4.70 -4.29 6.30
CA PRO A 70 -3.91 -5.48 6.64
C PRO A 70 -2.43 -5.19 6.96
N TYR A 71 -1.89 -4.08 6.47
CA TYR A 71 -0.49 -3.72 6.61
C TYR A 71 -0.21 -2.75 7.75
N PHE A 72 -1.26 -2.17 8.37
CA PHE A 72 -1.05 -1.22 9.45
C PHE A 72 -0.36 -1.90 10.64
N PRO A 73 0.64 -1.26 11.27
CA PRO A 73 1.37 -1.80 12.42
C PRO A 73 0.56 -1.68 13.73
N GLY A 74 -0.74 -2.04 13.70
CA GLY A 74 -1.64 -1.92 14.84
C GLY A 74 -1.22 -2.79 16.02
N GLN A 75 -0.69 -3.99 15.76
CA GLN A 75 -0.19 -4.88 16.81
C GLN A 75 1.02 -4.28 17.53
N LYS A 76 2.01 -3.78 16.78
CA LYS A 76 3.21 -3.13 17.35
C LYS A 76 2.86 -1.86 18.11
N MET A 77 1.90 -1.08 17.61
CA MET A 77 1.38 0.09 18.31
C MET A 77 0.70 -0.28 19.63
N TYR A 78 -0.12 -1.34 19.64
CA TYR A 78 -0.76 -1.82 20.86
C TYR A 78 0.29 -2.29 21.89
N GLN A 79 1.26 -3.09 21.44
CA GLN A 79 2.35 -3.58 22.29
C GLN A 79 3.18 -2.43 22.86
N MET A 80 3.50 -1.42 22.06
CA MET A 80 4.20 -0.21 22.50
C MET A 80 3.44 0.49 23.63
N ILE A 81 2.14 0.74 23.47
CA ILE A 81 1.32 1.38 24.52
C ILE A 81 1.25 0.49 25.76
N MET A 82 1.13 -0.82 25.58
CA MET A 82 1.08 -1.78 26.69
C MET A 82 2.38 -1.79 27.50
N SER A 83 3.55 -1.81 26.85
CA SER A 83 4.85 -1.74 27.51
C SER A 83 5.01 -0.44 28.30
N LEU A 84 4.46 0.68 27.80
CA LEU A 84 4.43 1.94 28.53
C LEU A 84 3.60 1.85 29.82
N PHE A 85 2.44 1.21 29.77
CA PHE A 85 1.61 0.97 30.97
C PHE A 85 2.28 0.03 31.98
N GLN A 86 3.05 -0.94 31.49
CA GLN A 86 3.80 -1.89 32.32
C GLN A 86 5.12 -1.33 32.87
N GLN A 87 5.49 -0.11 32.47
CA GLN A 87 6.78 0.53 32.77
C GLN A 87 7.99 -0.31 32.33
N ASP A 88 7.81 -1.19 31.33
CA ASP A 88 8.88 -1.95 30.72
C ASP A 88 9.50 -1.13 29.58
N VAL A 89 10.56 -0.39 29.93
CA VAL A 89 11.24 0.53 29.00
C VAL A 89 11.95 -0.21 27.87
N ASP A 90 12.47 -1.40 28.14
CA ASP A 90 13.20 -2.19 27.14
C ASP A 90 12.24 -2.66 26.04
N GLN A 91 11.10 -3.24 26.43
CA GLN A 91 10.07 -3.63 25.46
C GLN A 91 9.42 -2.43 24.78
N PHE A 92 9.29 -1.30 25.48
CA PHE A 92 8.76 -0.09 24.88
C PHE A 92 9.65 0.36 23.71
N ILE A 93 10.97 0.42 23.91
CA ILE A 93 11.93 0.82 22.87
C ILE A 93 11.89 -0.14 21.68
N GLU A 94 11.87 -1.45 21.92
CA GLU A 94 11.81 -2.47 20.85
C GLU A 94 10.51 -2.41 20.05
N ASN A 95 9.37 -2.23 20.71
CA ASN A 95 8.09 -2.12 20.04
C ASN A 95 7.95 -0.80 19.26
N THR A 96 8.51 0.29 19.79
CA THR A 96 8.59 1.57 19.09
C THR A 96 9.48 1.48 17.84
N SER A 97 10.66 0.87 17.92
CA SER A 97 11.53 0.72 16.73
C SER A 97 10.85 -0.10 15.65
N GLY A 98 10.25 -1.25 15.99
CA GLY A 98 9.49 -2.06 15.04
C GLY A 98 8.29 -1.33 14.43
N PHE A 99 7.59 -0.50 15.20
CA PHE A 99 6.50 0.36 14.69
C PHE A 99 7.02 1.41 13.69
N VAL A 100 8.14 2.08 14.00
CA VAL A 100 8.75 3.09 13.14
C VAL A 100 9.26 2.48 11.83
N GLU A 101 9.96 1.34 11.91
CA GLU A 101 10.47 0.61 10.75
C GLU A 101 9.33 0.16 9.83
N THR A 102 8.29 -0.45 10.42
CA THR A 102 7.12 -0.88 9.65
C THR A 102 6.42 0.31 8.98
N SER A 103 6.24 1.41 9.71
CA SER A 103 5.63 2.63 9.18
C SER A 103 6.46 3.21 8.03
N LEU A 104 7.79 3.24 8.18
CA LEU A 104 8.70 3.71 7.15
C LEU A 104 8.60 2.86 5.88
N CYS A 105 8.50 1.54 6.00
CA CYS A 105 8.29 0.64 4.86
C CYS A 105 6.98 0.95 4.13
N ILE A 106 5.88 1.16 4.86
CA ILE A 106 4.57 1.45 4.27
C ILE A 106 4.60 2.80 3.55
N TYR A 107 4.98 3.88 4.25
CA TYR A 107 5.00 5.22 3.67
C TYR A 107 6.03 5.35 2.56
N GLY A 108 7.22 4.76 2.74
CA GLY A 108 8.28 4.73 1.75
C GLY A 108 7.84 4.02 0.47
N SER A 109 7.27 2.82 0.58
CA SER A 109 6.74 2.08 -0.56
C SER A 109 5.63 2.85 -1.28
N MET A 110 4.67 3.39 -0.51
CA MET A 110 3.57 4.18 -1.06
C MET A 110 4.07 5.43 -1.82
N LEU A 111 5.09 6.13 -1.30
CA LEU A 111 5.66 7.31 -1.93
C LEU A 111 6.39 6.94 -3.23
N ILE A 112 7.23 5.90 -3.20
CA ILE A 112 7.95 5.40 -4.38
C ILE A 112 6.96 5.05 -5.49
N VAL A 113 5.89 4.32 -5.18
CA VAL A 113 4.89 3.90 -6.18
C VAL A 113 4.09 5.09 -6.73
N ASN A 114 3.69 6.02 -5.87
CA ASN A 114 2.96 7.22 -6.33
C ASN A 114 3.82 8.13 -7.22
N LEU A 115 5.13 8.14 -7.04
CA LEU A 115 6.04 8.89 -7.91
C LEU A 115 6.34 8.13 -9.21
N ALA A 116 6.60 6.81 -9.11
CA ALA A 116 7.02 5.99 -10.24
C ALA A 116 5.88 5.71 -11.24
N LEU A 117 4.68 5.35 -10.78
CA LEU A 117 3.57 4.95 -11.66
C LEU A 117 3.12 6.03 -12.67
N PRO A 118 2.87 7.30 -12.29
CA PRO A 118 2.47 8.31 -13.26
C PRO A 118 3.58 8.58 -14.29
N PHE A 119 4.85 8.52 -13.87
CA PHE A 119 5.99 8.65 -14.78
C PHE A 119 6.02 7.52 -15.80
N ILE A 120 5.92 6.27 -15.33
CA ILE A 120 5.88 5.06 -16.16
C ILE A 120 4.73 5.12 -17.17
N VAL A 121 3.50 5.40 -16.72
CA VAL A 121 2.32 5.46 -17.58
C VAL A 121 2.44 6.57 -18.63
N SER A 122 2.97 7.73 -18.24
CA SER A 122 3.17 8.85 -19.18
C SER A 122 4.20 8.52 -20.24
N PHE A 123 5.27 7.81 -19.87
CA PHE A 123 6.29 7.35 -20.80
C PHE A 123 5.74 6.34 -21.81
N PHE A 124 4.99 5.33 -21.37
CA PHE A 124 4.35 4.36 -22.26
C PHE A 124 3.34 5.00 -23.23
N LYS A 125 2.56 5.99 -22.77
CA LYS A 125 1.64 6.73 -23.65
C LYS A 125 2.40 7.49 -24.74
N LYS A 126 3.52 8.15 -24.41
CA LYS A 126 4.36 8.85 -25.40
C LYS A 126 4.92 7.91 -26.46
N ILE A 127 5.40 6.72 -26.07
CA ILE A 127 5.90 5.72 -27.01
C ILE A 127 4.79 5.27 -27.97
N LYS A 128 3.61 4.94 -27.45
CA LYS A 128 2.48 4.48 -28.26
C LYS A 128 1.97 5.56 -29.23
N GLN A 129 1.95 6.83 -28.81
CA GLN A 129 1.61 7.95 -29.69
C GLN A 129 2.63 8.16 -30.82
N LYS A 130 3.93 7.98 -30.53
CA LYS A 130 4.99 8.08 -31.53
C LYS A 130 4.90 6.97 -32.59
N GLN A 131 4.54 5.74 -32.18
CA GLN A 131 4.31 4.63 -33.11
C GLN A 131 3.06 4.82 -33.97
N ALA A 132 1.95 5.30 -33.40
CA ALA A 132 0.72 5.56 -34.16
C ALA A 132 0.90 6.63 -35.25
N LYS A 133 1.79 7.61 -35.02
CA LYS A 133 2.13 8.63 -36.02
C LYS A 133 2.96 8.06 -37.18
N ASN A 134 3.92 7.17 -36.89
CA ASN A 134 4.77 6.54 -37.91
C ASN A 134 4.04 5.53 -38.84
N ILE A 135 2.81 5.12 -38.52
CA ILE A 135 2.01 4.21 -39.36
C ILE A 135 1.06 5.00 -40.28
N ALA A 136 0.85 6.29 -39.99
CA ALA A 136 -0.02 7.18 -40.76
C ALA A 136 0.72 8.02 -41.81
N ASP A 137 2.06 7.99 -41.80
CA ASP A 137 2.96 8.57 -42.81
C ASP A 137 3.46 7.46 -43.75
#